data_AF-A0A235I9L1-F1
#
_entry.id   AF-A0A235I9L1-F1
#
_cell.length_a   1.000
_cell.length_b   1.000
_cell.length_c   1.000
_cell.angle_alpha   90.00
_cell.angle_beta   90.00
_cell.angle_gamma   90.00
#
_symmetry.space_group_name_H-M   'P 1'
#
loop_
_entity.id
_entity.type
_entity.pdbx_description
1 polymer ?
#
loop_
_entity_poly.entity_id
_entity_poly.type
_entity_poly.pdbx_seq_one_letter_code
_entity_poly.pdbx_strand_id
1 'polypeptide(L)'
;MTMPNKIQEQAKDLLEKVVSSVHELVDDITALEVNTMVVDQITGAKFNAWQAYEEIYSINDKDYFDVKGIPNPDDLPEPEKTQAQELRKRYTSLFSQLEREYFYILLEQSNETSEPDSRIIHYQERLKYQVEHKANIVPTDEIYIKLAQPILPAPTPVAAREENSIKSLQQRWKEIEELLNNDKFIRTLRKMSELKAALNSGNITSVDIDIIYAQTVMQLDGDIISRYHKNLFQLPEVDRDLILKIHHEGVVAGEKQWRGTLNFLIGIVQNIAKLSRQ
;
A
#
# COMPACT_ATOMS: atom_id res chain seq x y z
N MET A 1 -24.63 51.72 1.23
CA MET A 1 -23.98 50.71 0.35
C MET A 1 -22.78 50.15 1.10
N THR A 2 -22.91 48.98 1.73
CA THR A 2 -21.84 48.32 2.50
C THR A 2 -21.95 46.80 2.24
N MET A 3 -21.60 46.39 1.02
CA MET A 3 -21.40 44.99 0.63
C MET A 3 -19.94 44.56 0.30
N PRO A 4 -18.85 45.34 0.52
CA PRO A 4 -17.48 44.81 0.28
C PRO A 4 -17.05 43.73 1.28
N ASN A 5 -17.47 43.84 2.54
CA ASN A 5 -16.86 43.10 3.66
C ASN A 5 -17.17 41.60 3.65
N LYS A 6 -18.36 41.21 3.19
CA LYS A 6 -18.83 39.81 3.24
C LYS A 6 -18.20 38.93 2.15
N ILE A 7 -17.90 39.53 0.98
CA ILE A 7 -17.26 38.84 -0.14
C ILE A 7 -15.77 38.63 0.16
N GLN A 8 -15.10 39.61 0.78
CA GLN A 8 -13.71 39.46 1.24
C GLN A 8 -13.57 38.41 2.34
N GLU A 9 -14.48 38.36 3.32
CA GLU A 9 -14.48 37.31 4.35
C GLU A 9 -14.69 35.91 3.75
N GLN A 10 -15.63 35.75 2.81
CA GLN A 10 -15.86 34.48 2.11
C GLN A 10 -14.66 34.06 1.25
N ALA A 11 -14.02 35.01 0.56
CA ALA A 11 -12.81 34.73 -0.23
C ALA A 11 -11.64 34.32 0.67
N LYS A 12 -11.53 34.90 1.87
CA LYS A 12 -10.51 34.53 2.86
C LYS A 12 -10.75 33.13 3.44
N ASP A 13 -11.99 32.80 3.80
CA ASP A 13 -12.37 31.46 4.29
C ASP A 13 -12.14 30.38 3.21
N LEU A 14 -12.49 30.67 1.95
CA LEU A 14 -12.20 29.78 0.83
C LEU A 14 -10.69 29.63 0.58
N LEU A 15 -9.90 30.71 0.72
CA LEU A 15 -8.45 30.66 0.62
C LEU A 15 -7.86 29.77 1.71
N GLU A 16 -8.29 29.94 2.97
CA GLU A 16 -7.80 29.13 4.09
C GLU A 16 -8.12 27.65 3.88
N LYS A 17 -9.33 27.32 3.42
CA LYS A 17 -9.72 25.94 3.07
C LYS A 17 -8.90 25.37 1.92
N VAL A 18 -8.71 26.13 0.84
CA VAL A 18 -7.91 25.68 -0.31
C VAL A 18 -6.45 25.48 0.09
N VAL A 19 -5.88 26.40 0.87
CA VAL A 19 -4.50 26.27 1.37
C VAL A 19 -4.36 25.05 2.28
N SER A 20 -5.33 24.79 3.16
CA SER A 20 -5.35 23.58 3.99
C SER A 20 -5.39 22.31 3.15
N SER A 21 -6.31 22.23 2.18
CA SER A 21 -6.42 21.04 1.31
C SER A 21 -5.19 20.85 0.42
N VAL A 22 -4.56 21.94 -0.04
CA VAL A 22 -3.29 21.85 -0.79
C VAL A 22 -2.16 21.39 0.13
N HIS A 23 -2.11 21.88 1.38
CA HIS A 23 -1.11 21.47 2.34
C HIS A 23 -1.24 19.98 2.70
N GLU A 24 -2.45 19.51 3.00
CA GLU A 24 -2.76 18.09 3.24
C GLU A 24 -2.35 17.23 2.04
N LEU A 25 -2.65 17.69 0.81
CA LEU A 25 -2.30 16.96 -0.41
C LEU A 25 -0.80 16.96 -0.70
N VAL A 26 -0.07 18.03 -0.36
CA VAL A 26 1.40 18.08 -0.47
C VAL A 26 2.06 17.22 0.61
N ASP A 27 1.54 17.23 1.83
CA ASP A 27 2.02 16.38 2.93
C ASP A 27 1.83 14.89 2.60
N ASP A 28 0.74 14.55 1.93
CA ASP A 28 0.46 13.19 1.48
C ASP A 28 1.31 12.75 0.27
N ILE A 29 1.81 13.67 -0.55
CA ILE A 29 2.59 13.36 -1.75
C ILE A 29 4.05 13.84 -1.59
N THR A 30 4.81 13.08 -0.81
CA THR A 30 6.23 13.37 -0.52
C THR A 30 7.19 13.00 -1.66
N ALA A 31 6.78 12.10 -2.56
CA ALA A 31 7.61 11.61 -3.65
C ALA A 31 6.81 11.09 -4.84
N LEU A 32 7.38 11.21 -6.03
CA LEU A 32 6.98 10.51 -7.25
C LEU A 32 7.87 9.27 -7.43
N GLU A 33 7.24 8.10 -7.55
CA GLU A 33 7.92 6.83 -7.80
C GLU A 33 7.60 6.34 -9.22
N VAL A 34 8.64 6.07 -10.01
CA VAL A 34 8.53 5.47 -11.34
C VAL A 34 9.17 4.09 -11.29
N ASN A 35 8.38 3.05 -11.54
CA ASN A 35 8.83 1.66 -11.61
C ASN A 35 8.70 1.14 -13.03
N THR A 36 9.72 0.42 -13.50
CA THR A 36 9.70 -0.29 -14.78
C THR A 36 9.90 -1.77 -14.53
N MET A 37 8.93 -2.53 -14.99
CA MET A 37 8.83 -3.97 -14.80
C MET A 37 8.45 -4.61 -16.13
N VAL A 38 9.01 -5.78 -16.39
CA VAL A 38 8.61 -6.64 -17.51
C VAL A 38 7.79 -7.77 -16.91
N VAL A 39 6.62 -7.99 -17.49
CA VAL A 39 5.64 -8.96 -17.01
C VAL A 39 5.22 -9.87 -18.16
N ASP A 40 4.84 -11.12 -17.86
CA ASP A 40 4.28 -12.01 -18.87
C ASP A 40 2.88 -11.55 -19.32
N GLN A 41 2.08 -10.96 -18.41
CA GLN A 41 0.73 -10.50 -18.70
C GLN A 41 0.31 -9.20 -17.99
N ILE A 42 -0.22 -8.22 -18.73
CA ILE A 42 -0.88 -7.03 -18.15
C ILE A 42 -2.38 -7.32 -17.99
N THR A 43 -2.92 -7.22 -16.77
CA THR A 43 -4.36 -7.34 -16.51
C THR A 43 -5.04 -5.97 -16.51
N GLY A 44 -6.08 -5.79 -17.34
CA GLY A 44 -6.77 -4.50 -17.54
C GLY A 44 -7.94 -4.22 -16.59
N ALA A 45 -8.00 -4.90 -15.43
CA ALA A 45 -9.12 -4.75 -14.51
C ALA A 45 -9.09 -3.38 -13.82
N LYS A 46 -10.23 -2.67 -13.78
CA LYS A 46 -10.36 -1.44 -12.98
C LYS A 46 -10.31 -1.78 -11.49
N PHE A 47 -9.64 -0.95 -10.70
CA PHE A 47 -9.55 -1.12 -9.25
C PHE A 47 -10.94 -1.21 -8.60
N ASN A 48 -11.19 -2.30 -7.87
CA ASN A 48 -12.35 -2.51 -7.02
C ASN A 48 -11.85 -2.70 -5.58
N ALA A 49 -12.25 -1.80 -4.68
CA ALA A 49 -11.75 -1.77 -3.32
C ALA A 49 -12.11 -3.03 -2.52
N TRP A 50 -13.35 -3.51 -2.64
CA TRP A 50 -13.80 -4.70 -1.92
C TRP A 50 -13.04 -5.95 -2.38
N GLN A 51 -12.96 -6.15 -3.70
CA GLN A 51 -12.23 -7.26 -4.28
C GLN A 51 -10.74 -7.20 -3.94
N ALA A 52 -10.12 -6.02 -4.03
CA ALA A 52 -8.73 -5.83 -3.66
C ALA A 52 -8.49 -6.17 -2.18
N TYR A 53 -9.41 -5.74 -1.30
CA TYR A 53 -9.33 -6.04 0.13
C TYR A 53 -9.39 -7.55 0.40
N GLU A 54 -10.37 -8.23 -0.19
CA GLU A 54 -10.51 -9.68 -0.09
C GLU A 54 -9.29 -10.43 -0.62
N GLU A 55 -8.80 -10.04 -1.79
CA GLU A 55 -7.64 -10.66 -2.43
C GLU A 55 -6.34 -10.48 -1.64
N ILE A 56 -6.13 -9.31 -1.01
CA ILE A 56 -4.97 -9.08 -0.14
C ILE A 56 -5.15 -9.81 1.19
N TYR A 57 -6.36 -9.79 1.77
CA TYR A 57 -6.65 -10.47 3.03
C TYR A 57 -6.39 -11.97 2.94
N SER A 58 -6.80 -12.59 1.82
CA SER A 58 -6.63 -14.03 1.57
C SER A 58 -5.17 -14.50 1.60
N ILE A 59 -4.18 -13.61 1.46
CA ILE A 59 -2.75 -13.97 1.61
C ILE A 59 -2.46 -14.58 3.00
N ASN A 60 -3.25 -14.21 4.00
CA ASN A 60 -3.13 -14.74 5.36
C ASN A 60 -3.82 -16.10 5.56
N ASP A 61 -4.54 -16.62 4.56
CA ASP A 61 -5.14 -17.95 4.63
C ASP A 61 -4.05 -19.02 4.62
N LYS A 62 -4.26 -20.08 5.41
CA LYS A 62 -3.23 -21.13 5.63
C LYS A 62 -2.84 -21.84 4.34
N ASP A 63 -3.79 -22.00 3.43
CA ASP A 63 -3.68 -22.70 2.15
C ASP A 63 -3.44 -21.75 0.98
N TYR A 64 -3.29 -20.44 1.21
CA TYR A 64 -3.17 -19.45 0.14
C TYR A 64 -2.10 -19.81 -0.90
N PHE A 65 -0.89 -20.12 -0.43
CA PHE A 65 0.23 -20.43 -1.31
C PHE A 65 0.01 -21.74 -2.08
N ASP A 66 -0.63 -22.72 -1.45
CA ASP A 66 -0.92 -24.01 -2.08
C ASP A 66 -1.99 -23.86 -3.15
N VAL A 67 -3.07 -23.10 -2.87
CA VAL A 67 -4.13 -22.76 -3.82
C VAL A 67 -3.59 -21.94 -5.00
N LYS A 68 -2.60 -21.06 -4.74
CA LYS A 68 -1.91 -20.29 -5.80
C LYS A 68 -0.89 -21.10 -6.58
N GLY A 69 -0.55 -22.32 -6.14
CA GLY A 69 0.49 -23.14 -6.76
C GLY A 69 1.90 -22.60 -6.54
N ILE A 70 2.11 -21.75 -5.53
CA ILE A 70 3.43 -21.23 -5.16
C ILE A 70 4.16 -22.34 -4.39
N PRO A 71 5.31 -22.84 -4.88
CA PRO A 71 5.96 -24.00 -4.31
C PRO A 71 6.37 -23.77 -2.85
N ASN A 72 6.34 -24.84 -2.06
CA ASN A 72 6.86 -24.83 -0.70
C ASN A 72 8.40 -24.86 -0.76
N PRO A 73 9.10 -23.89 -0.16
CA PRO A 73 10.56 -23.84 -0.25
C PRO A 73 11.28 -25.06 0.32
N ASP A 74 10.65 -25.78 1.26
CA ASP A 74 11.25 -26.98 1.85
C ASP A 74 11.29 -28.17 0.87
N ASP A 75 10.50 -28.13 -0.21
CA ASP A 75 10.43 -29.17 -1.24
C ASP A 75 11.40 -28.92 -2.40
N LEU A 76 12.14 -27.81 -2.39
CA LEU A 76 13.00 -27.35 -3.49
C LEU A 76 14.50 -27.41 -3.13
N PRO A 77 15.37 -27.72 -4.12
CA PRO A 77 16.81 -27.50 -3.97
C PRO A 77 17.17 -26.00 -4.01
N GLU A 78 18.41 -25.66 -3.67
CA GLU A 78 18.95 -24.33 -3.96
C GLU A 78 19.35 -24.21 -5.43
N PRO A 79 19.11 -23.06 -6.11
CA PRO A 79 18.68 -21.76 -5.57
C PRO A 79 17.14 -21.53 -5.51
N GLU A 80 16.34 -22.44 -6.05
CA GLU A 80 14.88 -22.30 -6.18
C GLU A 80 14.20 -22.15 -4.82
N LYS A 81 14.73 -22.82 -3.79
CA LYS A 81 14.32 -22.65 -2.39
C LYS A 81 14.41 -21.19 -1.93
N THR A 82 15.58 -20.55 -2.06
CA THR A 82 15.76 -19.15 -1.66
C THR A 82 14.80 -18.22 -2.41
N GLN A 83 14.60 -18.45 -3.70
CA GLN A 83 13.72 -17.63 -4.51
C GLN A 83 12.23 -17.82 -4.11
N ALA A 84 11.79 -19.05 -3.84
CA ALA A 84 10.44 -19.33 -3.34
C ALA A 84 10.19 -18.72 -1.95
N GLN A 85 11.20 -18.72 -1.06
CA GLN A 85 11.13 -18.04 0.24
C GLN A 85 10.93 -16.53 0.08
N GLU A 86 11.70 -15.90 -0.80
CA GLU A 86 11.57 -14.47 -1.06
C GLU A 86 10.22 -14.12 -1.73
N LEU A 87 9.68 -14.98 -2.61
CA LEU A 87 8.34 -14.79 -3.18
C LEU A 87 7.25 -14.83 -2.11
N ARG A 88 7.22 -15.89 -1.28
CA ARG A 88 6.25 -16.02 -0.19
C ARG A 88 6.33 -14.82 0.76
N LYS A 89 7.54 -14.39 1.11
CA LYS A 89 7.79 -13.20 1.93
C LYS A 89 7.28 -11.90 1.30
N ARG A 90 7.42 -11.72 -0.03
CA ARG A 90 6.87 -10.56 -0.75
C ARG A 90 5.34 -10.53 -0.67
N TYR A 91 4.67 -11.66 -0.89
CA TYR A 91 3.21 -11.75 -0.71
C TYR A 91 2.80 -11.42 0.73
N THR A 92 3.40 -12.09 1.73
CA THR A 92 3.08 -11.85 3.14
C THR A 92 3.32 -10.39 3.53
N SER A 93 4.34 -9.73 2.97
CA SER A 93 4.59 -8.30 3.19
C SER A 93 3.42 -7.43 2.76
N LEU A 94 2.71 -7.74 1.66
CA LEU A 94 1.54 -6.97 1.22
C LEU A 94 0.44 -6.96 2.29
N PHE A 95 0.15 -8.14 2.86
CA PHE A 95 -0.80 -8.26 3.97
C PHE A 95 -0.33 -7.49 5.20
N SER A 96 0.93 -7.69 5.62
CA SER A 96 1.49 -7.00 6.79
C SER A 96 1.50 -5.49 6.65
N GLN A 97 1.69 -4.96 5.42
CA GLN A 97 1.62 -3.53 5.14
C GLN A 97 0.20 -2.99 5.28
N LEU A 98 -0.79 -3.70 4.73
CA LEU A 98 -2.19 -3.32 4.86
C LEU A 98 -2.66 -3.35 6.32
N GLU A 99 -2.27 -4.38 7.06
CA GLU A 99 -2.60 -4.52 8.48
C GLU A 99 -1.94 -3.45 9.34
N ARG A 100 -0.71 -3.04 9.01
CA ARG A 100 -0.05 -1.93 9.68
C ARG A 100 -0.73 -0.58 9.43
N GLU A 101 -1.23 -0.36 8.21
CA GLU A 101 -2.01 0.85 7.92
C GLU A 101 -3.28 0.91 8.79
N TYR A 102 -3.98 -0.22 8.90
CA TYR A 102 -5.14 -0.31 9.78
C TYR A 102 -4.78 -0.08 11.26
N PHE A 103 -3.64 -0.59 11.72
CA PHE A 103 -3.13 -0.27 13.06
C PHE A 103 -2.94 1.24 13.29
N TYR A 104 -2.43 1.98 12.31
CA TYR A 104 -2.29 3.44 12.42
C TYR A 104 -3.64 4.15 12.48
N ILE A 105 -4.62 3.70 11.70
CA ILE A 105 -5.99 4.24 11.76
C ILE A 105 -6.59 4.04 13.15
N LEU A 106 -6.42 2.85 13.74
CA LEU A 106 -6.88 2.58 15.11
C LEU A 106 -6.17 3.47 16.13
N LEU A 107 -4.86 3.70 15.98
CA LEU A 107 -4.11 4.61 16.85
C LEU A 107 -4.63 6.05 16.76
N GLU A 108 -4.84 6.55 15.55
CA GLU A 108 -5.38 7.90 15.29
C GLU A 108 -6.75 8.06 15.96
N GLN A 109 -7.65 7.09 15.80
CA GLN A 109 -8.96 7.07 16.44
C GLN A 109 -8.87 6.94 17.97
N SER A 110 -7.91 6.16 18.49
CA SER A 110 -7.75 5.96 19.92
C SER A 110 -7.25 7.20 20.66
N ASN A 111 -6.56 8.12 19.97
CA ASN A 111 -6.19 9.42 20.56
C ASN A 111 -7.42 10.30 20.87
N GLU A 112 -8.56 10.00 20.25
CA GLU A 112 -9.83 10.68 20.48
C GLU A 112 -10.65 10.05 21.62
N THR A 113 -10.30 8.83 22.06
CA THR A 113 -11.01 8.06 23.09
C THR A 113 -10.17 7.86 24.35
N SER A 114 -10.82 7.75 25.53
CA SER A 114 -10.08 7.60 26.80
C SER A 114 -9.48 6.21 27.03
N GLU A 115 -9.88 5.21 26.24
CA GLU A 115 -9.37 3.83 26.33
C GLU A 115 -8.86 3.37 24.95
N PRO A 116 -7.67 2.72 24.87
CA PRO A 116 -7.13 2.22 23.61
C PRO A 116 -7.89 0.98 23.13
N ASP A 117 -8.11 0.90 21.82
CA ASP A 117 -8.73 -0.27 21.17
C ASP A 117 -7.93 -1.56 21.51
N SER A 118 -8.63 -2.63 21.89
CA SER A 118 -8.01 -3.91 22.30
C SER A 118 -7.14 -4.52 21.20
N ARG A 119 -7.40 -4.21 19.93
CA ARG A 119 -6.60 -4.65 18.79
C ARG A 119 -5.24 -3.97 18.72
N ILE A 120 -5.13 -2.74 19.21
CA ILE A 120 -3.84 -2.04 19.33
C ILE A 120 -2.95 -2.81 20.30
N ILE A 121 -3.49 -3.18 21.46
CA ILE A 121 -2.79 -3.97 22.48
C ILE A 121 -2.36 -5.31 21.91
N HIS A 122 -3.29 -6.04 21.26
CA HIS A 122 -3.00 -7.32 20.62
C HIS A 122 -1.88 -7.23 19.58
N TYR A 123 -1.90 -6.20 18.72
CA TYR A 123 -0.87 -5.99 17.71
C TYR A 123 0.50 -5.72 18.34
N GLN A 124 0.55 -4.91 19.40
CA GLN A 124 1.79 -4.61 20.13
C GLN A 124 2.36 -5.85 20.85
N GLU A 125 1.51 -6.65 21.48
CA GLU A 125 1.90 -7.92 22.11
C GLU A 125 2.48 -8.88 21.08
N ARG A 126 1.87 -8.98 19.90
CA ARG A 126 2.36 -9.80 18.78
C ARG A 126 3.74 -9.35 18.31
N LEU A 127 3.95 -8.04 18.13
CA LEU A 127 5.26 -7.49 17.74
C LEU A 127 6.33 -7.78 18.80
N LYS A 128 6.00 -7.60 20.08
CA LYS A 128 6.90 -7.89 21.19
C LYS A 128 7.29 -9.36 21.22
N TYR A 129 6.32 -10.27 21.09
CA TYR A 129 6.56 -11.70 21.02
C TYR A 129 7.50 -12.06 19.86
N GLN A 130 7.27 -11.50 18.66
CA GLN A 130 8.12 -11.73 17.49
C GLN A 130 9.56 -11.26 17.70
N VAL A 131 9.78 -10.14 18.37
CA VAL A 131 11.12 -9.62 18.70
C VAL A 131 11.83 -10.53 19.70
N GLU A 132 11.14 -10.95 20.76
CA GLU A 132 11.68 -11.79 21.82
C GLU A 132 12.00 -13.22 21.34
N HIS A 133 11.22 -13.75 20.39
CA HIS A 133 11.27 -15.16 19.99
C HIS A 133 11.80 -15.38 18.57
N LYS A 134 12.28 -14.34 17.85
CA LYS A 134 12.71 -14.34 16.42
C LYS A 134 13.09 -15.69 15.80
N ALA A 135 14.02 -16.43 16.39
CA ALA A 135 14.57 -17.69 15.86
C ALA A 135 13.88 -18.98 16.38
N ASN A 136 13.03 -18.87 17.40
CA ASN A 136 12.46 -19.99 18.16
C ASN A 136 10.92 -19.97 18.17
N ILE A 137 10.27 -19.29 17.22
CA ILE A 137 8.82 -19.31 17.10
C ILE A 137 8.38 -20.72 16.72
N VAL A 138 7.55 -21.33 17.57
CA VAL A 138 6.93 -22.63 17.30
C VAL A 138 5.53 -22.37 16.75
N PRO A 139 5.25 -22.64 15.46
CA PRO A 139 3.96 -22.29 14.84
C PRO A 139 2.73 -22.96 15.47
N THR A 140 2.95 -24.02 16.25
CA THR A 140 1.90 -24.78 16.94
C THR A 140 1.67 -24.34 18.39
N ASP A 141 2.45 -23.39 18.92
CA ASP A 141 2.24 -22.84 20.27
C ASP A 141 0.91 -22.08 20.33
N GLU A 142 0.08 -22.38 21.32
CA GLU A 142 -1.23 -21.73 21.52
C GLU A 142 -1.09 -20.20 21.67
N ILE A 143 -0.03 -19.75 22.33
CA ILE A 143 0.25 -18.31 22.49
C ILE A 143 0.53 -17.69 21.13
N TYR A 144 1.38 -18.33 20.34
CA TYR A 144 1.69 -17.88 18.98
C TYR A 144 0.45 -17.91 18.09
N ILE A 145 -0.37 -18.97 18.12
CA ILE A 145 -1.60 -19.09 17.34
C ILE A 145 -2.56 -17.95 17.66
N LYS A 146 -2.73 -17.63 18.96
CA LYS A 146 -3.58 -16.51 19.38
C LYS A 146 -3.01 -15.19 18.88
N LEU A 147 -1.73 -14.92 19.12
CA LEU A 147 -1.11 -13.66 18.71
C LEU A 147 -1.06 -13.51 17.19
N ALA A 148 -0.80 -14.56 16.43
CA ALA A 148 -0.72 -14.54 14.97
C ALA A 148 -2.04 -14.18 14.27
N GLN A 149 -3.16 -14.12 15.01
CA GLN A 149 -4.43 -13.68 14.43
C GLN A 149 -4.32 -12.23 13.92
N PRO A 150 -4.85 -11.95 12.72
CA PRO A 150 -4.88 -10.60 12.21
C PRO A 150 -5.80 -9.69 12.99
N ILE A 151 -5.40 -8.43 13.09
CA ILE A 151 -6.29 -7.36 13.59
C ILE A 151 -7.27 -6.88 12.52
N LEU A 152 -6.93 -7.04 11.23
CA LEU A 152 -7.81 -6.67 10.12
C LEU A 152 -9.14 -7.44 10.19
N PRO A 153 -10.28 -6.76 9.95
CA PRO A 153 -11.58 -7.41 9.91
C PRO A 153 -11.69 -8.38 8.74
N ALA A 154 -12.03 -9.64 9.01
CA ALA A 154 -12.13 -10.65 7.97
C ALA A 154 -13.30 -10.36 7.00
N PRO A 155 -13.07 -10.35 5.67
CA PRO A 155 -14.11 -10.08 4.67
C PRO A 155 -15.16 -11.20 4.60
N THR A 156 -14.76 -12.42 4.96
CA THR A 156 -15.59 -13.62 4.97
C THR A 156 -15.58 -14.28 6.34
N PRO A 157 -16.56 -15.16 6.65
CA PRO A 157 -16.59 -15.90 7.91
C PRO A 157 -15.34 -16.78 8.06
N VAL A 158 -14.62 -16.62 9.18
CA VAL A 158 -13.48 -17.48 9.51
C VAL A 158 -13.98 -18.63 10.37
N ALA A 159 -13.76 -19.87 9.94
CA ALA A 159 -14.24 -21.07 10.63
C ALA A 159 -13.71 -21.22 12.07
N ALA A 160 -12.59 -20.55 12.39
CA ALA A 160 -11.91 -20.62 13.69
C ALA A 160 -12.31 -19.54 14.70
N ARG A 161 -13.26 -18.64 14.38
CA ARG A 161 -13.76 -17.62 15.33
C ARG A 161 -15.12 -18.04 15.88
N GLU A 162 -15.24 -18.12 17.21
CA GLU A 162 -16.46 -18.52 17.94
C GLU A 162 -17.67 -17.58 17.68
N GLU A 163 -17.46 -16.39 17.12
CA GLU A 163 -18.51 -15.41 16.84
C GLU A 163 -18.87 -15.29 15.35
N ASN A 164 -19.45 -16.35 14.77
CA ASN A 164 -20.09 -16.32 13.45
C ASN A 164 -21.60 -16.03 13.52
N SER A 165 -22.04 -15.24 14.51
CA SER A 165 -23.42 -14.74 14.55
C SER A 165 -23.69 -13.78 13.39
N ILE A 166 -24.94 -13.69 12.91
CA ILE A 166 -25.33 -12.75 11.85
C ILE A 166 -25.02 -11.29 12.27
N LYS A 167 -25.17 -10.96 13.56
CA LYS A 167 -24.87 -9.62 14.09
C LYS A 167 -23.37 -9.30 14.03
N SER A 168 -22.50 -10.26 14.36
CA SER A 168 -21.05 -10.06 14.27
C SER A 168 -20.57 -10.03 12.81
N LEU A 169 -21.29 -10.63 11.87
CA LEU A 169 -21.03 -10.48 10.42
C LEU A 169 -21.40 -9.07 9.92
N GLN A 170 -22.59 -8.58 10.27
CA GLN A 170 -23.03 -7.23 9.89
C GLN A 170 -22.10 -6.14 10.46
N GLN A 171 -21.68 -6.31 11.71
CA GLN A 171 -20.75 -5.37 12.34
C GLN A 171 -19.39 -5.36 11.62
N ARG A 172 -18.86 -6.54 11.26
CA ARG A 172 -17.61 -6.65 10.49
C ARG A 172 -17.72 -6.02 9.10
N TRP A 173 -18.83 -6.22 8.40
CA TRP A 173 -19.05 -5.62 7.09
C TRP A 173 -19.13 -4.10 7.16
N LYS A 174 -19.82 -3.56 8.17
CA LYS A 174 -19.88 -2.12 8.39
C LYS A 174 -18.49 -1.55 8.68
N GLU A 175 -17.70 -2.24 9.49
CA GLU A 175 -16.33 -1.84 9.77
C GLU A 175 -15.44 -1.85 8.51
N ILE A 176 -15.56 -2.89 7.67
CA ILE A 176 -14.85 -2.92 6.38
C ILE A 176 -15.32 -1.77 5.50
N GLU A 177 -16.61 -1.49 5.44
CA GLU A 177 -17.14 -0.36 4.68
C GLU A 177 -16.59 0.99 5.18
N GLU A 178 -16.51 1.20 6.49
CA GLU A 178 -15.87 2.38 7.09
C GLU A 178 -14.39 2.46 6.70
N LEU A 179 -13.66 1.34 6.68
CA LEU A 179 -12.27 1.28 6.22
C LEU A 179 -12.11 1.57 4.74
N LEU A 180 -12.99 1.03 3.90
CA LEU A 180 -12.97 1.27 2.46
C LEU A 180 -13.45 2.68 2.08
N ASN A 181 -13.99 3.44 3.04
CA ASN A 181 -14.25 4.87 2.92
C ASN A 181 -13.12 5.74 3.51
N ASN A 182 -12.09 5.13 4.13
CA ASN A 182 -10.91 5.85 4.58
C ASN A 182 -9.93 6.05 3.41
N ASP A 183 -9.68 7.31 3.06
CA ASP A 183 -8.85 7.69 1.92
C ASP A 183 -7.41 7.14 1.98
N LYS A 184 -6.79 7.20 3.16
CA LYS A 184 -5.43 6.72 3.41
C LYS A 184 -5.36 5.20 3.24
N PHE A 185 -6.34 4.50 3.79
CA PHE A 185 -6.48 3.05 3.64
C PHE A 185 -6.67 2.64 2.18
N ILE A 186 -7.56 3.30 1.43
CA ILE A 186 -7.82 3.01 0.02
C ILE A 186 -6.60 3.28 -0.86
N ARG A 187 -5.84 4.35 -0.59
CA ARG A 187 -4.58 4.63 -1.29
C ARG A 187 -3.58 3.48 -1.09
N THR A 188 -3.40 3.04 0.16
CA THR A 188 -2.53 1.90 0.49
C THR A 188 -3.03 0.61 -0.15
N LEU A 189 -4.33 0.31 -0.07
CA LEU A 189 -4.93 -0.87 -0.65
C LEU A 189 -4.76 -0.92 -2.18
N ARG A 190 -4.92 0.21 -2.86
CA ARG A 190 -4.66 0.32 -4.30
C ARG A 190 -3.21 0.00 -4.63
N LYS A 191 -2.25 0.60 -3.91
CA LYS A 191 -0.82 0.30 -4.09
C LYS A 191 -0.53 -1.19 -3.85
N MET A 192 -1.12 -1.80 -2.81
CA MET A 192 -0.96 -3.23 -2.54
C MET A 192 -1.56 -4.10 -3.64
N SER A 193 -2.71 -3.71 -4.21
CA SER A 193 -3.35 -4.40 -5.32
C SER A 193 -2.50 -4.35 -6.60
N GLU A 194 -1.87 -3.20 -6.89
CA GLU A 194 -0.94 -3.05 -8.02
C GLU A 194 0.31 -3.92 -7.84
N LEU A 195 0.90 -3.91 -6.64
CA LEU A 195 2.05 -4.77 -6.32
C LEU A 195 1.68 -6.26 -6.35
N LYS A 196 0.49 -6.63 -5.88
CA LYS A 196 -0.01 -8.00 -6.00
C LYS A 196 -0.23 -8.39 -7.46
N ALA A 197 -0.81 -7.51 -8.27
CA ALA A 197 -1.01 -7.76 -9.70
C ALA A 197 0.35 -8.01 -10.38
N ALA A 198 1.36 -7.20 -10.05
CA ALA A 198 2.74 -7.38 -10.47
C ALA A 198 3.35 -8.73 -10.03
N LEU A 199 3.05 -9.20 -8.82
CA LEU A 199 3.50 -10.54 -8.40
C LEU A 199 2.77 -11.67 -9.14
N ASN A 200 1.50 -11.46 -9.53
CA ASN A 200 0.69 -12.48 -10.22
C ASN A 200 0.90 -12.52 -11.73
N SER A 201 1.50 -11.49 -12.33
CA SER A 201 1.57 -11.31 -13.78
C SER A 201 2.64 -12.15 -14.49
N GLY A 202 3.43 -12.92 -13.74
CA GLY A 202 4.33 -13.96 -14.25
C GLY A 202 3.76 -15.37 -14.08
N ASN A 203 4.52 -16.39 -14.50
CA ASN A 203 4.19 -17.76 -14.12
C ASN A 203 4.36 -17.95 -12.59
N ILE A 204 3.26 -17.97 -11.84
CA ILE A 204 3.23 -18.13 -10.37
C ILE A 204 3.88 -19.45 -9.90
N THR A 205 4.02 -20.43 -10.80
CA THR A 205 4.73 -21.71 -10.57
C THR A 205 6.22 -21.68 -10.96
N SER A 206 6.65 -20.66 -11.70
CA SER A 206 8.04 -20.34 -12.01
C SER A 206 8.62 -19.46 -10.91
N VAL A 207 9.86 -19.73 -10.52
CA VAL A 207 10.56 -18.92 -9.52
C VAL A 207 11.21 -17.66 -10.12
N ASP A 208 11.16 -17.53 -11.45
CA ASP A 208 11.38 -16.27 -12.17
C ASP A 208 10.09 -15.44 -12.13
N ILE A 209 10.05 -14.49 -11.20
CA ILE A 209 8.96 -13.54 -10.97
C ILE A 209 9.21 -12.29 -11.80
N ASP A 210 8.18 -11.47 -12.03
CA ASP A 210 8.30 -10.14 -12.61
C ASP A 210 9.24 -9.24 -11.77
N ILE A 211 10.41 -8.98 -12.31
CA ILE A 211 11.47 -8.19 -11.68
C ILE A 211 11.20 -6.71 -11.96
N ILE A 212 11.13 -5.88 -10.90
CA ILE A 212 11.28 -4.43 -11.06
C ILE A 212 12.72 -4.17 -11.48
N TYR A 213 12.95 -3.99 -12.77
CA TYR A 213 14.28 -3.81 -13.33
C TYR A 213 14.86 -2.43 -13.03
N ALA A 214 14.01 -1.42 -12.98
CA ALA A 214 14.41 -0.05 -12.69
C ALA A 214 13.37 0.66 -11.83
N GLN A 215 13.83 1.40 -10.84
CA GLN A 215 13.03 2.23 -9.96
C GLN A 215 13.69 3.58 -9.82
N THR A 216 12.94 4.66 -10.00
CA THR A 216 13.39 6.03 -9.72
C THR A 216 12.39 6.70 -8.79
N VAL A 217 12.87 7.17 -7.64
CA VAL A 217 12.08 7.96 -6.68
C VAL A 217 12.57 9.39 -6.75
N MET A 218 11.65 10.33 -6.97
CA MET A 218 11.87 11.77 -6.98
C MET A 218 11.14 12.37 -5.79
N GLN A 219 11.88 12.90 -4.82
CA GLN A 219 11.33 13.53 -3.63
C GLN A 219 11.03 15.02 -3.87
N LEU A 220 10.15 15.61 -3.04
CA LEU A 220 9.79 17.03 -3.12
C LEU A 220 10.98 17.98 -2.92
N ASP A 221 11.97 17.58 -2.13
CA ASP A 221 13.21 18.34 -1.88
C ASP A 221 14.19 18.30 -3.07
N GLY A 222 13.87 17.52 -4.11
CA GLY A 222 14.64 17.41 -5.34
C GLY A 222 15.60 16.21 -5.37
N ASP A 223 15.63 15.39 -4.33
CA ASP A 223 16.44 14.16 -4.34
C ASP A 223 15.88 13.16 -5.34
N ILE A 224 16.74 12.70 -6.25
CA ILE A 224 16.43 11.69 -7.25
C ILE A 224 17.27 10.46 -6.97
N ILE A 225 16.62 9.36 -6.60
CA ILE A 225 17.27 8.09 -6.30
C ILE A 225 16.85 7.05 -7.33
N SER A 226 17.77 6.64 -8.18
CA SER A 226 17.59 5.53 -9.12
C SER A 226 18.22 4.25 -8.59
N ARG A 227 17.48 3.14 -8.67
CA ARG A 227 17.91 1.79 -8.30
C ARG A 227 17.62 0.85 -9.46
N TYR A 228 18.56 -0.05 -9.73
CA TYR A 228 18.41 -1.06 -10.78
C TYR A 228 18.59 -2.45 -10.19
N HIS A 229 17.73 -3.38 -10.61
CA HIS A 229 17.91 -4.78 -10.23
C HIS A 229 19.07 -5.38 -11.01
N LYS A 230 19.92 -6.18 -10.35
CA LYS A 230 21.15 -6.74 -10.97
C LYS A 230 20.84 -7.56 -12.22
N ASN A 231 19.72 -8.28 -12.24
CA ASN A 231 19.31 -9.08 -13.40
C ASN A 231 19.08 -8.24 -14.67
N LEU A 232 18.83 -6.92 -14.56
CA LEU A 232 18.78 -6.03 -15.72
C LEU A 232 20.04 -6.12 -16.58
N PHE A 233 21.19 -6.23 -15.91
CA PHE A 233 22.50 -6.29 -16.57
C PHE A 233 22.89 -7.70 -17.04
N GLN A 234 22.05 -8.69 -16.75
CA GLN A 234 22.20 -10.08 -17.23
C GLN A 234 21.36 -10.34 -18.48
N LEU A 235 20.43 -9.44 -18.81
CA LEU A 235 19.61 -9.51 -20.02
C LEU A 235 20.43 -9.27 -21.30
N PRO A 236 19.95 -9.75 -22.46
CA PRO A 236 20.47 -9.34 -23.75
C PRO A 236 20.53 -7.81 -23.87
N GLU A 237 21.57 -7.30 -24.52
CA GLU A 237 21.81 -5.86 -24.67
C GLU A 237 20.60 -5.11 -25.24
N VAL A 238 19.91 -5.70 -26.22
CA VAL A 238 18.71 -5.12 -26.83
C VAL A 238 17.57 -4.93 -25.82
N ASP A 239 17.31 -5.92 -24.98
CA ASP A 239 16.22 -5.89 -24.01
C ASP A 239 16.55 -4.95 -22.84
N ARG A 240 17.80 -5.01 -22.36
CA ARG A 240 18.32 -4.09 -21.35
C ARG A 240 18.17 -2.64 -21.79
N ASP A 241 18.61 -2.32 -23.01
CA ASP A 241 18.60 -0.95 -23.52
C ASP A 241 17.16 -0.46 -23.76
N LEU A 242 16.26 -1.35 -24.20
CA LEU A 242 14.84 -1.05 -24.31
C LEU A 242 14.22 -0.71 -22.95
N ILE A 243 14.47 -1.53 -21.92
CA ILE A 243 13.97 -1.31 -20.56
C ILE A 243 14.49 0.02 -20.00
N LEU A 244 15.80 0.27 -20.14
CA LEU A 244 16.42 1.53 -19.68
C LEU A 244 15.83 2.74 -20.40
N LYS A 245 15.60 2.63 -21.71
CA LYS A 245 14.98 3.69 -22.50
C LYS A 245 13.55 3.97 -22.04
N ILE A 246 12.72 2.94 -21.91
CA ILE A 246 11.32 3.07 -21.44
C ILE A 246 11.31 3.68 -20.04
N HIS A 247 12.18 3.22 -19.14
CA HIS A 247 12.31 3.79 -17.80
C HIS A 247 12.67 5.27 -17.85
N HIS A 248 13.68 5.64 -18.64
CA HIS A 248 14.11 7.02 -18.77
C HIS A 248 13.01 7.93 -19.32
N GLU A 249 12.30 7.49 -20.37
CA GLU A 249 11.15 8.21 -20.92
C GLU A 249 10.03 8.37 -19.88
N GLY A 250 9.76 7.33 -19.10
CA GLY A 250 8.81 7.36 -17.98
C GLY A 250 9.21 8.32 -16.87
N VAL A 251 10.49 8.37 -16.50
CA VAL A 251 11.04 9.32 -15.52
C VAL A 251 10.89 10.76 -16.00
N VAL A 252 11.29 11.05 -17.24
CA VAL A 252 11.18 12.40 -17.82
C VAL A 252 9.71 12.85 -17.92
N ALA A 253 8.82 11.97 -18.39
CA ALA A 253 7.39 12.26 -18.46
C ALA A 253 6.78 12.47 -17.07
N GLY A 254 7.13 11.60 -16.11
CA GLY A 254 6.71 11.69 -14.72
C GLY A 254 7.17 13.00 -14.06
N GLU A 255 8.44 13.35 -14.19
CA GLU A 255 9.01 14.61 -13.68
C GLU A 255 8.26 15.81 -14.26
N LYS A 256 8.03 15.83 -15.57
CA LYS A 256 7.32 16.92 -16.25
C LYS A 256 5.88 17.06 -15.73
N GLN A 257 5.17 15.94 -15.58
CA GLN A 257 3.80 15.94 -15.06
C GLN A 257 3.77 16.41 -13.60
N TRP A 258 4.72 15.93 -12.79
CA TRP A 258 4.86 16.30 -11.38
C TRP A 258 5.11 17.78 -11.18
N ARG A 259 6.09 18.35 -11.89
CA ARG A 259 6.35 19.80 -11.91
C ARG A 259 5.13 20.59 -12.38
N GLY A 260 4.41 20.08 -13.39
CA GLY A 260 3.17 20.68 -13.88
C GLY A 260 2.10 20.78 -12.80
N THR A 261 1.88 19.70 -12.06
CA THR A 261 0.92 19.66 -10.94
C THR A 261 1.31 20.63 -9.82
N LEU A 262 2.57 20.64 -9.40
CA LEU A 262 3.06 21.58 -8.37
C LEU A 262 2.89 23.04 -8.80
N ASN A 263 3.25 23.36 -10.05
CA ASN A 263 3.07 24.71 -10.60
C ASN A 263 1.59 25.11 -10.67
N PHE A 264 0.70 24.17 -10.98
CA PHE A 264 -0.75 24.42 -10.97
C PHE A 264 -1.27 24.75 -9.57
N LEU A 265 -0.89 23.96 -8.55
CA LEU A 265 -1.26 24.20 -7.15
C LEU A 265 -0.74 25.56 -6.66
N ILE A 266 0.53 25.86 -6.93
CA ILE A 266 1.13 27.17 -6.62
C ILE A 266 0.37 28.28 -7.34
N GLY A 267 -0.01 28.08 -8.61
CA GLY A 267 -0.79 29.03 -9.38
C GLY A 267 -2.15 29.34 -8.77
N ILE A 268 -2.86 28.33 -8.26
CA ILE A 268 -4.13 28.51 -7.54
C ILE A 268 -3.91 29.40 -6.31
N VAL A 269 -2.95 29.04 -5.45
CA VAL A 269 -2.66 29.78 -4.21
C VAL A 269 -2.26 31.23 -4.52
N GLN A 270 -1.38 31.45 -5.50
CA GLN A 270 -0.94 32.78 -5.90
C GLN A 270 -2.09 33.64 -6.43
N ASN A 271 -2.99 33.07 -7.24
CA ASN A 271 -4.09 33.82 -7.83
C ASN A 271 -5.16 34.18 -6.78
N ILE A 272 -5.46 33.27 -5.85
CA ILE A 272 -6.40 33.57 -4.76
C ILE A 272 -5.78 34.59 -3.78
N ALA A 273 -4.49 34.48 -3.46
CA ALA A 273 -3.79 35.47 -2.62
C ALA A 273 -3.73 36.87 -3.27
N LYS A 274 -3.73 36.97 -4.60
CA LYS A 274 -3.87 38.26 -5.31
C LYS A 274 -5.29 38.82 -5.18
N LEU A 275 -6.31 37.97 -5.28
CA LEU A 275 -7.72 38.37 -5.12
C LEU A 275 -8.03 38.83 -3.69
N SER A 276 -7.40 38.25 -2.67
CA SER A 276 -7.61 38.65 -1.27
C SER A 276 -6.90 39.96 -0.88
N ARG A 277 -5.98 40.46 -1.73
CA ARG A 277 -5.26 41.73 -1.53
C ARG A 277 -5.89 42.92 -2.27
N GLN A 278 -6.94 42.67 -3.07
CA GLN A 278 -7.77 43.68 -3.73
C GLN A 278 -9.04 43.94 -2.91
#